data_AF-A0AAD7DBJ6-F1
#
_entry.id   AF-A0AAD7DBJ6-F1
#
_cell.length_a   1.000
_cell.length_b   1.000
_cell.length_c   1.000
_cell.angle_alpha   90.00
_cell.angle_beta   90.00
_cell.angle_gamma   90.00
#
_symmetry.space_group_name_H-M   'P 1'
#
loop_
_entity.id
_entity.type
_entity.pdbx_description
1 polymer ?
#
loop_
_entity_poly.entity_id
_entity_poly.type
_entity_poly.pdbx_seq_one_letter_code
_entity_poly.pdbx_strand_id
1 'polypeptide(L)'
;MAHAGPTFYADNAKALDIKEAANAHFREKEYQKALDLYSSIINQYDDRVMLDTIRVARCNRAACYLNLGEYQHCIDDCHIALLFMSTDPAISNKARYRLAKATKALDDIDAQKRAIDPSYPGRPKYDVEDRMREQMRESSASSAKFQPADVEEHRRVSYVVRMKSQNPEYVHMRDMVPASLMCAPPRGGREAYETRRDAFVKRVIATHEPELMQKHPWTCFSCGQPATTWLHFPISDLTSFYPIIKDYARPICANGGDCAKKTRDAMEKAAREDPDIAQDDGVRIKM
;
A
#
# COMPACT_ATOMS: atom_id res chain seq x y z
N MET A 1 -12.35 3.85 14.58
CA MET A 1 -11.10 4.60 14.84
C MET A 1 -10.14 3.77 15.69
N ALA A 2 -9.25 2.98 15.07
CA ALA A 2 -8.01 2.61 15.76
C ALA A 2 -7.13 3.87 15.73
N HIS A 3 -7.31 4.76 16.71
CA HIS A 3 -6.47 5.94 16.85
C HIS A 3 -5.02 5.45 16.88
N ALA A 4 -4.23 5.87 15.89
CA ALA A 4 -2.78 5.77 16.00
C ALA A 4 -2.39 6.43 17.32
N GLY A 5 -1.98 5.61 18.30
CA GLY A 5 -1.73 6.08 19.65
C GLY A 5 -0.69 7.21 19.65
N PRO A 6 -0.56 7.98 20.73
CA PRO A 6 0.44 9.04 20.89
C PRO A 6 1.87 8.57 20.51
N THR A 7 2.14 7.28 20.70
CA THR A 7 3.39 6.59 20.37
C THR A 7 3.68 6.53 18.88
N PHE A 8 2.67 6.30 18.02
CA PHE A 8 2.87 6.19 16.56
C PHE A 8 3.30 7.53 15.95
N TYR A 9 2.68 8.64 16.38
CA TYR A 9 3.06 9.97 15.91
C TYR A 9 4.44 10.38 16.42
N ALA A 10 4.78 10.03 17.66
CA ALA A 10 6.10 10.25 18.23
C ALA A 10 7.19 9.44 17.51
N ASP A 11 6.92 8.18 17.18
CA ASP A 11 7.84 7.33 16.43
C ASP A 11 8.01 7.84 15.00
N ASN A 12 6.94 8.33 14.36
CA ASN A 12 7.04 8.92 13.03
C ASN A 12 7.84 10.23 13.05
N ALA A 13 7.69 11.06 14.07
CA ALA A 13 8.51 12.26 14.25
C ALA A 13 10.00 11.90 14.40
N LYS A 14 10.33 10.93 15.26
CA LYS A 14 11.71 10.44 15.41
C LYS A 14 12.28 9.90 14.11
N ALA A 15 11.51 9.12 13.35
CA ALA A 15 11.94 8.61 12.05
C ALA A 15 12.22 9.74 11.05
N LEU A 16 11.42 10.82 11.08
CA LEU A 16 11.67 12.01 10.25
C LEU A 16 12.93 12.77 10.68
N ASP A 17 13.22 12.87 11.99
CA ASP A 17 14.45 13.49 12.49
C ASP A 17 15.70 12.69 12.07
N ILE A 18 15.66 11.36 12.21
CA ILE A 18 16.74 10.47 11.75
C ILE A 18 16.91 10.60 10.24
N LYS A 19 15.81 10.71 9.48
CA LYS A 19 15.84 10.94 8.02
C LYS A 19 16.56 12.25 7.68
N GLU A 20 16.31 13.33 8.40
CA GLU A 20 17.01 14.60 8.15
C GLU A 20 18.50 14.53 8.49
N ALA A 21 18.87 13.84 9.57
CA ALA A 21 20.27 13.56 9.87
C ALA A 21 20.95 12.73 8.76
N ALA A 22 20.27 11.69 8.28
CA ALA A 22 20.75 10.87 7.16
C ALA A 22 20.89 11.69 5.86
N ASN A 23 19.94 12.59 5.59
CA ASN A 23 20.01 13.52 4.47
C ASN A 23 21.24 14.45 4.58
N ALA A 24 21.58 14.92 5.79
CA ALA A 24 22.75 15.77 6.01
C ALA A 24 24.05 15.02 5.64
N HIS A 25 24.25 13.82 6.21
CA HIS A 25 25.39 12.97 5.85
C HIS A 25 25.44 12.63 4.36
N PHE A 26 24.29 12.42 3.73
CA PHE A 26 24.22 12.17 2.29
C PHE A 26 24.71 13.37 1.47
N ARG A 27 24.34 14.60 1.85
CA ARG A 27 24.80 15.83 1.17
C ARG A 27 26.31 16.02 1.32
N GLU A 28 26.88 15.58 2.45
CA GLU A 28 28.32 15.58 2.71
C GLU A 28 29.07 14.41 2.03
N LYS A 29 28.35 13.58 1.25
CA LYS A 29 28.87 12.38 0.60
C LYS A 29 29.38 11.30 1.57
N GLU A 30 28.98 11.39 2.84
CA GLU A 30 29.25 10.37 3.86
C GLU A 30 28.24 9.22 3.73
N TYR A 31 28.25 8.55 2.58
CA TYR A 31 27.18 7.61 2.19
C TYR A 31 27.01 6.43 3.15
N GLN A 32 28.09 5.95 3.77
CA GLN A 32 27.99 4.86 4.74
C GLN A 32 27.22 5.29 6.00
N LYS A 33 27.53 6.47 6.56
CA LYS A 33 26.80 6.99 7.74
C LYS A 33 25.33 7.26 7.41
N ALA A 34 25.05 7.82 6.24
CA ALA A 34 23.69 8.01 5.77
C ALA A 34 22.94 6.67 5.63
N LEU A 35 23.59 5.65 5.07
CA LEU A 35 23.04 4.29 4.92
C LEU A 35 22.70 3.66 6.26
N ASP A 36 23.57 3.79 7.26
CA ASP A 36 23.34 3.25 8.60
C ASP A 36 22.11 3.88 9.26
N LEU A 37 21.95 5.21 9.13
CA LEU A 37 20.79 5.93 9.64
C LEU A 37 19.50 5.59 8.88
N TYR A 38 19.52 5.48 7.56
CA TYR A 38 18.34 5.00 6.83
C TYR A 38 17.96 3.57 7.19
N SER A 39 18.97 2.72 7.42
CA SER A 39 18.76 1.34 7.86
C SER A 39 18.17 1.29 9.26
N SER A 40 18.58 2.17 10.17
CA SER A 40 17.98 2.25 11.50
C SER A 40 16.50 2.65 11.42
N ILE A 41 16.13 3.55 10.49
CA ILE A 41 14.72 3.88 10.26
C ILE A 41 13.94 2.62 9.85
N ILE A 42 14.42 1.91 8.83
CA ILE A 42 13.74 0.73 8.29
C ILE A 42 13.65 -0.38 9.35
N ASN A 43 14.75 -0.68 10.05
CA ASN A 43 14.79 -1.79 10.99
C ASN A 43 13.98 -1.54 12.27
N GLN A 44 13.92 -0.30 12.76
CA GLN A 44 13.29 0.02 14.03
C GLN A 44 11.82 0.44 13.89
N TYR A 45 11.43 0.93 12.70
CA TYR A 45 10.16 1.60 12.52
C TYR A 45 9.30 1.04 11.37
N ASP A 46 9.72 -0.03 10.67
CA ASP A 46 9.04 -0.58 9.47
C ASP A 46 7.51 -0.69 9.63
N ASP A 47 7.04 -1.09 10.82
CA ASP A 47 5.63 -1.28 11.16
C ASP A 47 5.03 -0.16 12.06
N ARG A 48 5.88 0.74 12.56
CA ARG A 48 5.55 1.75 13.59
C ARG A 48 5.35 3.16 13.06
N VAL A 49 5.67 3.42 11.79
CA VAL A 49 5.57 4.76 11.20
C VAL A 49 4.80 4.75 9.89
N MET A 50 4.69 5.91 9.25
CA MET A 50 4.00 6.01 7.97
C MET A 50 4.74 5.21 6.88
N LEU A 51 3.98 4.44 6.09
CA LEU A 51 4.53 3.69 4.95
C LEU A 51 5.32 4.59 4.00
N ASP A 52 4.86 5.82 3.79
CA ASP A 52 5.57 6.81 2.97
C ASP A 52 6.93 7.18 3.56
N THR A 53 7.06 7.28 4.88
CA THR A 53 8.34 7.51 5.58
C THR A 53 9.32 6.37 5.30
N ILE A 54 8.86 5.12 5.41
CA ILE A 54 9.67 3.92 5.11
C ILE A 54 10.04 3.86 3.63
N ARG A 55 9.08 4.13 2.73
CA ARG A 55 9.31 4.16 1.27
C ARG A 55 10.37 5.19 0.89
N VAL A 56 10.28 6.39 1.44
CA VAL A 56 11.28 7.46 1.24
C VAL A 56 12.64 7.04 1.78
N ALA A 57 12.69 6.48 3.00
CA ALA A 57 13.93 5.99 3.60
C ALA A 57 14.60 4.92 2.74
N ARG A 58 13.85 3.92 2.23
CA ARG A 58 14.36 2.91 1.29
C ARG A 58 14.86 3.52 -0.01
N CYS A 59 14.09 4.44 -0.59
CA CYS A 59 14.49 5.11 -1.82
C CYS A 59 15.83 5.86 -1.62
N ASN A 60 16.00 6.57 -0.51
CA ASN A 60 17.23 7.29 -0.20
C ASN A 60 18.39 6.36 0.19
N ARG A 61 18.13 5.25 0.87
CA ARG A 61 19.14 4.22 1.14
C ARG A 61 19.65 3.58 -0.15
N ALA A 62 18.76 3.33 -1.12
CA ALA A 62 19.17 2.90 -2.46
C ALA A 62 20.12 3.91 -3.13
N ALA A 63 19.91 5.21 -2.91
CA ALA A 63 20.84 6.23 -3.39
C ALA A 63 22.23 6.10 -2.74
N CYS A 64 22.31 5.73 -1.47
CA CYS A 64 23.57 5.48 -0.77
C CYS A 64 24.27 4.26 -1.37
N TYR A 65 23.57 3.12 -1.48
CA TYR A 65 24.10 1.91 -2.10
C TYR A 65 24.62 2.16 -3.53
N LEU A 66 23.87 2.93 -4.33
CA LEU A 66 24.29 3.30 -5.68
C LEU A 66 25.60 4.09 -5.71
N ASN A 67 25.82 4.99 -4.75
CA ASN A 67 27.07 5.77 -4.66
C ASN A 67 28.24 4.94 -4.09
N LEU A 68 27.95 3.90 -3.30
CA LEU A 68 28.95 2.98 -2.74
C LEU A 68 29.34 1.85 -3.72
N GLY A 69 28.66 1.72 -4.86
CA GLY A 69 28.87 0.62 -5.80
C GLY A 69 28.18 -0.69 -5.41
N GLU A 70 27.35 -0.66 -4.37
CA GLU A 70 26.56 -1.77 -3.85
C GLU A 70 25.28 -1.95 -4.68
N TYR A 71 25.44 -2.23 -5.98
CA TYR A 71 24.34 -2.17 -6.95
C TYR A 71 23.21 -3.15 -6.66
N GLN A 72 23.52 -4.34 -6.14
CA GLN A 72 22.48 -5.32 -5.80
C GLN A 72 21.57 -4.82 -4.69
N HIS A 73 22.14 -4.30 -3.60
CA HIS A 73 21.38 -3.70 -2.50
C HIS A 73 20.55 -2.48 -2.95
N CYS A 74 21.09 -1.68 -3.88
CA CYS A 74 20.33 -0.59 -4.51
C CYS A 74 19.09 -1.09 -5.25
N ILE A 75 19.22 -2.18 -6.01
CA ILE A 75 18.12 -2.79 -6.77
C ILE A 75 17.02 -3.29 -5.82
N ASP A 76 17.40 -4.02 -4.77
CA ASP A 76 16.48 -4.58 -3.78
C ASP A 76 15.64 -3.45 -3.13
N ASP A 77 16.28 -2.37 -2.68
CA ASP A 77 15.57 -1.24 -2.07
C ASP A 77 14.70 -0.47 -3.08
N CYS A 78 15.15 -0.30 -4.33
CA CYS A 78 14.35 0.37 -5.36
C CYS A 78 13.09 -0.43 -5.69
N HIS A 79 13.18 -1.75 -5.76
CA HIS A 79 12.01 -2.59 -5.99
C HIS A 79 11.01 -2.44 -4.87
N ILE A 80 11.45 -2.58 -3.61
CA ILE A 80 10.55 -2.47 -2.45
C ILE A 80 9.91 -1.08 -2.41
N ALA A 81 10.67 -0.02 -2.72
CA ALA A 81 10.12 1.34 -2.81
C ALA A 81 9.08 1.52 -3.93
N LEU A 82 9.14 0.71 -4.99
CA LEU A 82 8.19 0.73 -6.11
C LEU A 82 6.96 -0.16 -5.89
N LEU A 83 6.99 -1.08 -4.92
CA LEU A 83 5.85 -1.96 -4.63
C LEU A 83 4.64 -1.22 -4.09
N PHE A 84 4.86 -0.10 -3.40
CA PHE A 84 3.79 0.68 -2.79
C PHE A 84 3.29 1.75 -3.74
N MET A 85 1.98 1.74 -4.04
CA MET A 85 1.34 2.84 -4.76
C MET A 85 1.47 4.14 -3.96
N SER A 86 2.12 5.13 -4.58
CA SER A 86 2.35 6.46 -4.02
C SER A 86 1.41 7.47 -4.67
N THR A 87 0.93 8.45 -3.89
CA THR A 87 0.28 9.64 -4.42
C THR A 87 1.29 10.65 -4.99
N ASP A 88 2.56 10.56 -4.59
CA ASP A 88 3.66 11.36 -5.14
C ASP A 88 4.50 10.53 -6.15
N PRO A 89 4.43 10.82 -7.46
CA PRO A 89 5.19 10.11 -8.48
C PRO A 89 6.71 10.37 -8.43
N ALA A 90 7.16 11.40 -7.71
CA ALA A 90 8.58 11.78 -7.67
C ALA A 90 9.46 10.69 -7.07
N ILE A 91 9.01 10.00 -6.02
CA ILE A 91 9.76 8.92 -5.38
C ILE A 91 9.85 7.69 -6.30
N SER A 92 8.75 7.34 -6.97
CA SER A 92 8.75 6.24 -7.94
C SER A 92 9.68 6.54 -9.12
N ASN A 93 9.70 7.78 -9.62
CA ASN A 93 10.62 8.18 -10.69
C ASN A 93 12.10 8.11 -10.25
N LYS A 94 12.42 8.55 -9.03
CA LYS A 94 13.76 8.42 -8.45
C LYS A 94 14.18 6.95 -8.30
N ALA A 95 13.28 6.09 -7.81
CA ALA A 95 13.54 4.66 -7.67
C ALA A 95 13.78 3.99 -9.03
N ARG A 96 12.94 4.25 -10.05
CA ARG A 96 13.15 3.74 -11.42
C ARG A 96 14.47 4.19 -12.03
N TYR A 97 14.84 5.46 -11.86
CA TYR A 97 16.11 5.99 -12.33
C TYR A 97 17.30 5.26 -11.69
N ARG A 98 17.27 5.08 -10.36
CA ARG A 98 18.34 4.39 -9.61
C ARG A 98 18.43 2.92 -9.98
N LEU A 99 17.28 2.25 -10.10
CA LEU A 99 17.17 0.87 -10.56
C LEU A 99 17.84 0.70 -11.94
N ALA A 100 17.47 1.53 -12.92
CA ALA A 100 18.06 1.47 -14.26
C ALA A 100 19.59 1.65 -14.23
N LYS A 101 20.09 2.59 -13.41
CA LYS A 101 21.53 2.85 -13.29
C LYS A 101 22.28 1.69 -12.62
N ALA A 102 21.72 1.11 -11.55
CA ALA A 102 22.33 -0.02 -10.84
C ALA A 102 22.33 -1.30 -11.71
N THR A 103 21.24 -1.59 -12.40
CA THR A 103 21.15 -2.74 -13.31
C THR A 103 22.18 -2.64 -14.43
N LYS A 104 22.30 -1.46 -15.06
CA LYS A 104 23.32 -1.23 -16.09
C LYS A 104 24.72 -1.46 -15.56
N ALA A 105 25.04 -0.97 -14.36
CA ALA A 105 26.36 -1.16 -13.76
C ALA A 105 26.68 -2.65 -13.51
N LEU A 106 25.70 -3.45 -13.07
CA LEU A 106 25.88 -4.90 -12.93
C LEU A 106 26.03 -5.61 -14.27
N ASP A 107 25.30 -5.18 -15.31
CA ASP A 107 25.45 -5.72 -16.67
C ASP A 107 26.86 -5.46 -17.22
N ASP A 108 27.38 -4.25 -17.02
CA ASP A 108 28.73 -3.89 -17.42
C ASP A 108 29.79 -4.73 -16.67
N ILE A 109 29.60 -4.96 -15.36
CA ILE A 109 30.48 -5.83 -14.55
C ILE A 109 30.44 -7.27 -15.04
N ASP A 110 29.25 -7.81 -15.33
CA ASP A 110 29.12 -9.18 -15.85
C ASP A 110 29.74 -9.31 -17.24
N ALA A 111 29.59 -8.30 -18.10
CA ALA A 111 30.25 -8.26 -19.40
C ALA A 111 31.78 -8.28 -19.26
N GLN A 112 32.33 -7.49 -18.34
CA GLN A 112 33.77 -7.50 -18.03
C GLN A 112 34.23 -8.88 -17.52
N LYS A 113 33.48 -9.50 -16.62
CA LYS A 113 33.79 -10.85 -16.13
C LYS A 113 33.78 -11.89 -17.24
N ARG A 114 32.79 -11.88 -18.14
CA ARG A 114 32.75 -12.79 -19.30
C ARG A 114 33.91 -12.57 -20.27
N ALA A 115 34.38 -11.33 -20.42
CA ALA A 115 35.54 -11.04 -21.26
C ALA A 115 36.85 -11.61 -20.68
N ILE A 116 36.94 -11.72 -19.36
CA ILE A 116 38.09 -12.32 -18.65
C ILE A 116 37.97 -13.86 -18.62
N ASP A 117 36.77 -14.36 -18.30
CA ASP A 117 36.46 -15.78 -18.22
C ASP A 117 35.20 -16.08 -19.05
N PRO A 118 35.35 -16.61 -20.28
CA PRO A 118 34.22 -16.96 -21.14
C PRO A 118 33.29 -18.03 -20.53
N SER A 119 33.73 -18.77 -19.52
CA SER A 119 32.92 -19.77 -18.82
C SER A 119 32.05 -19.17 -17.69
N TYR A 120 32.24 -17.89 -17.35
CA TYR A 120 31.47 -17.21 -16.32
C TYR A 120 29.97 -17.19 -16.69
N PRO A 121 29.09 -17.83 -15.89
CA PRO A 121 27.68 -18.02 -16.24
C PRO A 121 26.85 -16.72 -16.17
N GLY A 122 27.42 -15.61 -15.68
CA GLY A 122 26.68 -14.40 -15.35
C GLY A 122 26.00 -14.49 -13.98
N ARG A 123 25.55 -13.35 -13.46
CA ARG A 123 24.73 -13.35 -12.25
C ARG A 123 23.36 -14.01 -12.53
N PRO A 124 22.73 -14.64 -11.53
CA PRO A 124 21.34 -15.05 -11.64
C PRO A 124 20.49 -13.84 -12.05
N LYS A 125 19.61 -14.00 -13.04
CA LYS A 125 18.68 -12.92 -13.40
C LYS A 125 17.87 -12.58 -12.14
N TYR A 126 17.96 -11.32 -11.74
CA TYR A 126 17.16 -10.82 -10.62
C TYR A 126 15.69 -10.81 -11.07
N ASP A 127 14.94 -11.84 -10.67
CA ASP A 127 13.51 -11.91 -10.89
C ASP A 127 12.82 -11.11 -9.78
N VAL A 128 12.25 -9.97 -10.17
CA VAL A 128 11.55 -9.05 -9.27
C VAL A 128 10.37 -9.75 -8.61
N GLU A 129 9.65 -10.59 -9.34
CA GLU A 129 8.51 -11.31 -8.80
C GLU A 129 8.95 -12.39 -7.81
N ASP A 130 10.04 -13.09 -8.11
CA ASP A 130 10.54 -14.16 -7.23
C ASP A 130 11.11 -13.61 -5.92
N ARG A 131 11.87 -12.50 -5.99
CA ARG A 131 12.35 -11.81 -4.78
C ARG A 131 11.22 -11.23 -3.94
N MET A 132 10.17 -10.72 -4.59
CA MET A 132 8.96 -10.24 -3.93
C MET A 132 8.22 -11.38 -3.23
N ARG A 133 8.15 -12.58 -3.84
CA ARG A 133 7.60 -13.81 -3.24
C ARG A 133 8.45 -14.33 -2.07
N GLU A 134 9.77 -14.23 -2.15
CA GLU A 134 10.68 -14.65 -1.08
C GLU A 134 10.56 -13.73 0.13
N GLN A 135 10.61 -12.42 -0.07
CA GLN A 135 10.46 -11.44 1.00
C GLN A 135 9.07 -11.51 1.66
N MET A 136 8.03 -11.86 0.89
CA MET A 136 6.70 -12.24 1.39
C MET A 136 6.77 -13.39 2.40
N ARG A 137 7.50 -14.46 2.06
CA ARG A 137 7.68 -15.63 2.92
C ARG A 137 8.45 -15.26 4.17
N GLU A 138 9.51 -14.47 4.06
CA GLU A 138 10.33 -14.03 5.20
C GLU A 138 9.53 -13.11 6.16
N SER A 139 8.77 -12.16 5.62
CA SER A 139 7.91 -11.26 6.40
C SER A 139 6.76 -12.02 7.09
N SER A 140 6.22 -13.04 6.42
CA SER A 140 5.23 -13.95 6.99
C SER A 140 5.84 -14.87 8.05
N ALA A 141 7.06 -15.37 7.84
CA ALA A 141 7.77 -16.25 8.77
C ALA A 141 8.29 -15.52 10.02
N SER A 142 8.67 -14.25 9.89
CA SER A 142 9.01 -13.37 11.01
C SER A 142 7.79 -13.10 11.90
N SER A 143 6.64 -12.83 11.28
CA SER A 143 5.36 -12.65 11.99
C SER A 143 4.87 -13.95 12.66
N ALA A 144 5.24 -15.12 12.13
CA ALA A 144 4.85 -16.43 12.66
C ALA A 144 5.59 -16.85 13.94
N LYS A 145 6.61 -16.12 14.41
CA LYS A 145 7.40 -16.50 15.59
C LYS A 145 6.81 -16.04 16.94
N PHE A 146 5.64 -15.40 16.97
CA PHE A 146 4.97 -15.07 18.23
C PHE A 146 3.43 -15.04 18.09
N GLN A 147 2.75 -16.14 18.43
CA GLN A 147 1.60 -16.21 19.38
C GLN A 147 0.81 -17.54 19.29
N PRO A 148 0.06 -17.92 20.35
CA PRO A 148 -0.62 -19.21 20.50
C PRO A 148 -1.89 -19.36 19.66
N ALA A 149 -2.33 -20.61 19.48
CA ALA A 149 -3.28 -21.10 18.47
C ALA A 149 -4.75 -20.58 18.56
N ASP A 150 -5.10 -19.77 19.57
CA ASP A 150 -6.51 -19.48 19.89
C ASP A 150 -6.95 -18.04 19.54
N VAL A 151 -6.06 -17.20 19.01
CA VAL A 151 -6.37 -15.82 18.60
C VAL A 151 -6.34 -15.74 17.09
N GLU A 152 -7.48 -15.40 16.46
CA GLU A 152 -7.51 -15.15 15.01
C GLU A 152 -6.55 -14.01 14.67
N GLU A 153 -5.48 -14.32 13.94
CA GLU A 153 -4.47 -13.34 13.52
C GLU A 153 -5.15 -12.25 12.68
N HIS A 154 -4.82 -10.98 12.91
CA HIS A 154 -5.29 -9.86 12.10
C HIS A 154 -4.11 -9.12 11.48
N ARG A 155 -4.25 -8.71 10.22
CA ARG A 155 -3.23 -7.95 9.48
C ARG A 155 -3.82 -6.65 8.96
N ARG A 156 -2.97 -5.68 8.61
CA ARG A 156 -3.43 -4.36 8.15
C ARG A 156 -4.00 -4.43 6.73
N VAL A 157 -5.11 -3.75 6.49
CA VAL A 157 -5.72 -3.52 5.16
C VAL A 157 -5.82 -2.02 4.89
N SER A 158 -5.56 -1.63 3.64
CA SER A 158 -5.77 -0.24 3.20
C SER A 158 -7.22 -0.03 2.79
N TYR A 159 -7.88 1.00 3.30
CA TYR A 159 -9.23 1.40 2.90
C TYR A 159 -9.15 2.74 2.18
N VAL A 160 -9.43 2.75 0.88
CA VAL A 160 -9.31 3.93 0.02
C VAL A 160 -10.68 4.34 -0.47
N VAL A 161 -11.14 5.51 -0.07
CA VAL A 161 -12.46 6.03 -0.44
C VAL A 161 -12.29 7.11 -1.50
N ARG A 162 -12.87 6.88 -2.67
CA ARG A 162 -12.99 7.87 -3.73
C ARG A 162 -14.35 8.54 -3.63
N MET A 163 -14.35 9.78 -3.17
CA MET A 163 -15.54 10.59 -3.02
C MET A 163 -15.73 11.39 -4.31
N LYS A 164 -16.80 11.12 -5.07
CA LYS A 164 -17.16 11.95 -6.23
C LYS A 164 -18.16 13.02 -5.80
N SER A 165 -17.63 14.19 -5.44
CA SER A 165 -18.33 15.48 -5.41
C SER A 165 -17.89 16.32 -6.64
N GLN A 166 -18.23 17.62 -6.69
CA GLN A 166 -17.79 18.56 -7.73
C GLN A 166 -16.26 18.52 -7.95
N ASN A 167 -15.48 18.15 -6.93
CA ASN A 167 -14.08 17.73 -7.04
C ASN A 167 -13.90 16.30 -6.47
N PRO A 168 -13.24 15.38 -7.19
CA PRO A 168 -12.96 14.04 -6.68
C PRO A 168 -11.85 14.09 -5.62
N GLU A 169 -12.15 13.58 -4.43
CA GLU A 169 -11.21 13.49 -3.31
C GLU A 169 -10.96 12.02 -2.96
N TYR A 170 -9.72 11.73 -2.53
CA TYR A 170 -9.31 10.41 -2.06
C TYR A 170 -9.00 10.48 -0.58
N VAL A 171 -9.65 9.61 0.20
CA VAL A 171 -9.35 9.43 1.62
C VAL A 171 -8.74 8.07 1.83
N HIS A 172 -7.54 8.05 2.41
CA HIS A 172 -6.82 6.83 2.75
C HIS A 172 -6.95 6.57 4.25
N MET A 173 -7.51 5.42 4.59
CA MET A 173 -7.69 4.93 5.96
C MET A 173 -7.09 3.52 6.08
N ARG A 174 -6.95 3.04 7.31
CA ARG A 174 -6.43 1.70 7.61
C ARG A 174 -7.38 0.96 8.55
N ASP A 175 -7.49 -0.34 8.34
CA ASP A 175 -8.26 -1.24 9.20
C ASP A 175 -7.48 -2.56 9.42
N MET A 176 -8.02 -3.45 10.24
CA MET A 176 -7.43 -4.75 10.55
C MET A 176 -8.31 -5.86 9.96
N VAL A 177 -7.77 -6.65 9.04
CA VAL A 177 -8.42 -7.80 8.41
C VAL A 177 -7.99 -9.11 9.07
N PRO A 178 -8.92 -10.01 9.43
CA PRO A 178 -8.58 -11.36 9.82
C PRO A 178 -7.74 -12.07 8.76
N ALA A 179 -6.63 -12.69 9.14
CA ALA A 179 -5.71 -13.38 8.24
C ALA A 179 -6.41 -14.50 7.44
N SER A 180 -7.44 -15.11 8.01
CA SER A 180 -8.29 -16.11 7.33
C SER A 180 -9.08 -15.54 6.14
N LEU A 181 -9.32 -14.23 6.08
CA LEU A 181 -9.89 -13.55 4.91
C LEU A 181 -8.83 -13.14 3.88
N MET A 182 -7.54 -13.23 4.20
CA MET A 182 -6.44 -12.91 3.28
C MET A 182 -5.94 -14.12 2.49
N CYS A 183 -6.46 -15.31 2.81
CA CYS A 183 -6.19 -16.53 2.07
C CYS A 183 -7.31 -16.80 1.07
N ALA A 184 -6.99 -17.54 0.01
CA ALA A 184 -8.00 -18.03 -0.92
C ALA A 184 -9.06 -18.88 -0.19
N PRO A 185 -10.33 -18.83 -0.62
CA PRO A 185 -11.41 -19.56 0.04
C PRO A 185 -11.11 -21.07 0.09
N PRO A 186 -11.42 -21.74 1.22
CA PRO A 186 -11.20 -23.18 1.36
C PRO A 186 -12.05 -23.98 0.36
N ARG A 187 -11.54 -25.15 -0.06
CA ARG A 187 -12.28 -26.07 -0.94
C ARG A 187 -13.57 -26.50 -0.23
N GLY A 188 -14.74 -26.14 -0.79
CA GLY A 188 -16.05 -26.47 -0.22
C GLY A 188 -16.63 -25.46 0.78
N GLY A 189 -16.05 -24.25 0.93
CA GLY A 189 -16.53 -23.23 1.87
C GLY A 189 -16.62 -21.81 1.29
N ARG A 190 -16.72 -21.68 -0.03
CA ARG A 190 -16.65 -20.38 -0.74
C ARG A 190 -17.76 -19.42 -0.31
N GLU A 191 -19.00 -19.88 -0.20
CA GLU A 191 -20.14 -19.04 0.17
C GLU A 191 -20.01 -18.48 1.60
N ALA A 192 -19.58 -19.32 2.55
CA ALA A 192 -19.33 -18.89 3.92
C ALA A 192 -18.17 -17.88 4.00
N TYR A 193 -17.09 -18.11 3.24
CA TYR A 193 -15.99 -17.17 3.12
C TYR A 193 -16.44 -15.82 2.54
N GLU A 194 -17.21 -15.84 1.44
CA GLU A 194 -17.72 -14.63 0.78
C GLU A 194 -18.66 -13.86 1.72
N THR A 195 -19.56 -14.54 2.41
CA THR A 195 -20.45 -13.92 3.42
C THR A 195 -19.65 -13.23 4.52
N ARG A 196 -18.60 -13.89 5.02
CA ARG A 196 -17.73 -13.35 6.08
C ARG A 196 -16.90 -12.16 5.59
N ARG A 197 -16.42 -12.21 4.35
CA ARG A 197 -15.73 -11.11 3.68
C ARG A 197 -16.66 -9.91 3.50
N ASP A 198 -17.87 -10.12 3.00
CA ASP A 198 -18.84 -9.06 2.75
C ASP A 198 -19.24 -8.38 4.07
N ALA A 199 -19.47 -9.17 5.13
CA ALA A 199 -19.72 -8.65 6.47
C ALA A 199 -18.52 -7.85 7.02
N PHE A 200 -17.29 -8.32 6.76
CA PHE A 200 -16.08 -7.61 7.12
C PHE A 200 -15.99 -6.24 6.44
N VAL A 201 -16.16 -6.18 5.12
CA VAL A 201 -16.10 -4.94 4.35
C VAL A 201 -17.19 -3.96 4.80
N LYS A 202 -18.42 -4.44 5.02
CA LYS A 202 -19.53 -3.61 5.54
C LYS A 202 -19.20 -3.01 6.92
N ARG A 203 -18.56 -3.78 7.81
CA ARG A 203 -18.11 -3.26 9.12
C ARG A 203 -17.03 -2.18 8.97
N VAL A 204 -16.05 -2.37 8.10
CA VAL A 204 -15.01 -1.35 7.83
C VAL A 204 -15.68 -0.03 7.43
N ILE A 205 -16.60 -0.09 6.46
CA ILE A 205 -17.29 1.09 5.94
C ILE A 205 -18.09 1.79 7.03
N ALA A 206 -18.92 1.05 7.77
CA ALA A 206 -19.70 1.61 8.88
C ALA A 206 -18.82 2.23 9.99
N THR A 207 -17.61 1.70 10.20
CA THR A 207 -16.65 2.21 11.20
C THR A 207 -16.08 3.58 10.81
N HIS A 208 -15.94 3.85 9.51
CA HIS A 208 -15.28 5.05 8.98
C HIS A 208 -16.27 6.08 8.39
N GLU A 209 -17.51 5.70 8.09
CA GLU A 209 -18.54 6.60 7.55
C GLU A 209 -18.77 7.88 8.39
N PRO A 210 -18.81 7.83 9.75
CA PRO A 210 -18.97 9.05 10.55
C PRO A 210 -17.82 10.05 10.37
N GLU A 211 -16.59 9.56 10.22
CA GLU A 211 -15.41 10.40 9.98
C GLU A 211 -15.47 11.08 8.61
N LEU A 212 -15.93 10.34 7.58
CA LEU A 212 -16.13 10.88 6.23
C LEU A 212 -17.20 11.99 6.22
N MET A 213 -18.31 11.79 6.94
CA MET A 213 -19.41 12.75 7.04
C MET A 213 -19.01 14.06 7.73
N GLN A 214 -18.06 14.05 8.66
CA GLN A 214 -17.66 15.24 9.42
C GLN A 214 -16.74 16.19 8.63
N LYS A 215 -16.10 15.73 7.55
CA LYS A 215 -15.12 16.54 6.81
C LYS A 215 -15.72 17.77 6.14
N HIS A 216 -16.89 17.63 5.52
CA HIS A 216 -17.55 18.70 4.78
C HIS A 216 -19.07 18.63 4.95
N PRO A 217 -19.79 19.77 4.82
CA PRO A 217 -21.23 19.75 4.70
C PRO A 217 -21.60 19.16 3.34
N TRP A 218 -21.80 17.84 3.30
CA TRP A 218 -22.10 17.12 2.08
C TRP A 218 -23.54 17.39 1.62
N THR A 219 -23.73 17.48 0.31
CA THR A 219 -25.04 17.57 -0.33
C THR A 219 -25.31 16.31 -1.15
N CYS A 220 -26.58 15.91 -1.22
CA CYS A 220 -27.01 14.73 -1.93
C CYS A 220 -26.68 14.85 -3.41
N PHE A 221 -26.00 13.82 -3.93
CA PHE A 221 -25.60 13.75 -5.33
C PHE A 221 -26.78 13.91 -6.30
N SER A 222 -27.98 13.43 -5.93
CA SER A 222 -29.14 13.45 -6.82
C SER A 222 -30.00 14.70 -6.72
N CYS A 223 -30.13 15.33 -5.54
CA CYS A 223 -31.11 16.41 -5.32
C CYS A 223 -30.54 17.69 -4.70
N GLY A 224 -29.27 17.68 -4.29
CA GLY A 224 -28.59 18.83 -3.69
C GLY A 224 -28.98 19.17 -2.25
N GLN A 225 -29.96 18.48 -1.66
CA GLN A 225 -30.31 18.63 -0.24
C GLN A 225 -29.17 18.17 0.67
N PRO A 226 -29.11 18.60 1.95
CA PRO A 226 -28.11 18.11 2.89
C PRO A 226 -28.08 16.57 2.91
N ALA A 227 -26.88 16.01 2.77
CA ALA A 227 -26.68 14.58 2.85
C ALA A 227 -26.69 14.13 4.32
N THR A 228 -27.27 12.97 4.58
CA THR A 228 -27.34 12.38 5.92
C THR A 228 -26.52 11.09 6.03
N THR A 229 -26.11 10.52 4.90
CA THR A 229 -25.39 9.24 4.79
C THR A 229 -24.76 9.12 3.40
N TRP A 230 -24.01 8.05 3.16
CA TRP A 230 -23.35 7.77 1.89
C TRP A 230 -23.85 6.48 1.27
N LEU A 231 -23.95 6.49 -0.05
CA LEU A 231 -24.03 5.26 -0.83
C LEU A 231 -22.61 4.80 -1.15
N HIS A 232 -22.30 3.57 -0.76
CA HIS A 232 -21.00 2.94 -0.95
C HIS A 232 -21.02 1.91 -2.07
N PHE A 233 -19.89 1.69 -2.72
CA PHE A 233 -19.71 0.67 -3.75
C PHE A 233 -18.29 0.13 -3.65
N PRO A 234 -18.03 -0.77 -2.69
CA PRO A 234 -16.69 -1.24 -2.41
C PRO A 234 -16.29 -2.43 -3.27
N ILE A 235 -15.01 -2.44 -3.61
CA ILE A 235 -14.28 -3.51 -4.27
C ILE A 235 -13.17 -3.91 -3.30
N SER A 236 -13.14 -5.17 -2.91
CA SER A 236 -12.15 -5.68 -1.97
C SER A 236 -11.25 -6.69 -2.66
N ASP A 237 -9.95 -6.46 -2.56
CA ASP A 237 -8.92 -7.43 -2.88
C ASP A 237 -8.12 -7.70 -1.59
N LEU A 238 -8.59 -8.68 -0.82
CA LEU A 238 -7.98 -9.02 0.48
C LEU A 238 -6.90 -10.10 0.34
N THR A 239 -6.90 -10.83 -0.78
CA THR A 239 -6.00 -11.96 -1.04
C THR A 239 -4.74 -11.56 -1.79
N SER A 240 -4.72 -10.35 -2.37
CA SER A 240 -3.51 -9.75 -2.92
C SER A 240 -2.46 -9.52 -1.85
N PHE A 241 -1.20 -9.43 -2.31
CA PHE A 241 -0.06 -9.12 -1.46
C PHE A 241 -0.25 -7.79 -0.69
N TYR A 242 -0.97 -6.83 -1.29
CA TYR A 242 -1.36 -5.59 -0.63
C TYR A 242 -2.88 -5.55 -0.49
N PRO A 243 -3.42 -6.05 0.64
CA PRO A 243 -4.86 -6.09 0.83
C PRO A 243 -5.43 -4.68 0.81
N ILE A 244 -6.46 -4.49 -0.01
CA ILE A 244 -7.09 -3.20 -0.21
C ILE A 244 -8.60 -3.31 -0.34
N ILE A 245 -9.30 -2.35 0.24
CA ILE A 245 -10.71 -2.07 -0.01
C ILE A 245 -10.76 -0.71 -0.70
N LYS A 246 -11.15 -0.68 -1.96
CA LYS A 246 -11.43 0.55 -2.69
C LYS A 246 -12.91 0.80 -2.69
N ASP A 247 -13.34 1.97 -2.26
CA ASP A 247 -14.75 2.29 -2.10
C ASP A 247 -15.12 3.56 -2.82
N TYR A 248 -16.03 3.41 -3.77
CA TYR A 248 -16.60 4.53 -4.51
C TYR A 248 -17.82 4.98 -3.74
N ALA A 249 -17.74 6.15 -3.12
CA ALA A 249 -18.79 6.63 -2.23
C ALA A 249 -19.43 7.91 -2.77
N ARG A 250 -20.75 8.05 -2.61
CA ARG A 250 -21.49 9.28 -2.92
C ARG A 250 -22.45 9.68 -1.81
N PRO A 251 -22.50 10.97 -1.44
CA PRO A 251 -23.41 11.46 -0.41
C PRO A 251 -24.87 11.44 -0.89
N ILE A 252 -25.80 11.02 -0.01
CA ILE A 252 -27.24 10.96 -0.28
C ILE A 252 -28.07 11.56 0.86
N CYS A 253 -29.25 12.10 0.54
CA CYS A 253 -30.11 12.78 1.51
C CYS A 253 -30.78 11.83 2.51
N ALA A 254 -30.96 10.56 2.14
CA ALA A 254 -31.52 9.53 2.98
C ALA A 254 -31.15 8.15 2.44
N ASN A 255 -31.09 7.14 3.31
CA ASN A 255 -31.01 5.75 2.90
C ASN A 255 -32.34 5.30 2.28
N GLY A 256 -32.27 4.62 1.14
CA GLY A 256 -33.46 4.22 0.39
C GLY A 256 -34.12 5.36 -0.41
N GLY A 257 -35.20 5.03 -1.12
CA GLY A 257 -35.92 5.98 -1.97
C GLY A 257 -35.24 6.32 -3.30
N ASP A 258 -35.81 7.31 -4.00
CA ASP A 258 -35.44 7.61 -5.39
C ASP A 258 -34.03 8.17 -5.54
N CYS A 259 -33.57 9.02 -4.62
CA CYS A 259 -32.22 9.59 -4.67
C CYS A 259 -31.16 8.50 -4.50
N ALA A 260 -31.36 7.56 -3.56
CA ALA A 260 -30.46 6.43 -3.38
C ALA A 260 -30.48 5.49 -4.59
N LYS A 261 -31.66 5.20 -5.16
CA LYS A 261 -31.79 4.36 -6.36
C LYS A 261 -31.09 4.98 -7.58
N LYS A 262 -31.39 6.24 -7.90
CA LYS A 262 -30.75 6.98 -9.00
C LYS A 262 -29.23 7.03 -8.84
N THR A 263 -28.77 7.29 -7.62
CA THR A 263 -27.33 7.34 -7.33
C THR A 263 -26.69 5.96 -7.49
N ARG A 264 -27.35 4.87 -7.05
CA ARG A 264 -26.87 3.50 -7.24
C ARG A 264 -26.73 3.15 -8.72
N ASP A 265 -27.78 3.40 -9.49
CA ASP A 265 -27.78 3.12 -10.94
C ASP A 265 -26.67 3.92 -11.64
N ALA A 266 -26.46 5.18 -11.26
CA ALA A 266 -25.39 6.01 -11.79
C ALA A 266 -23.98 5.51 -11.38
N MET A 267 -23.83 5.01 -10.16
CA MET A 267 -22.57 4.44 -9.67
C MET A 267 -22.26 3.10 -10.35
N GLU A 268 -23.24 2.22 -10.52
CA GLU A 268 -23.10 0.96 -11.24
C GLU A 268 -22.73 1.18 -12.71
N LYS A 269 -23.35 2.16 -13.37
CA LYS A 269 -22.99 2.54 -14.74
C LYS A 269 -21.56 3.07 -14.80
N ALA A 270 -21.21 4.01 -13.92
CA ALA A 270 -19.86 4.56 -13.85
C ALA A 270 -18.80 3.48 -13.57
N ALA A 271 -19.10 2.49 -12.73
CA ALA A 271 -18.20 1.38 -12.43
C ALA A 271 -17.96 0.40 -13.59
N ARG A 272 -18.80 0.41 -14.63
CA ARG A 272 -18.60 -0.35 -15.88
C ARG A 272 -17.78 0.44 -16.90
N GLU A 273 -17.89 1.76 -16.86
CA GLU A 273 -17.29 2.68 -17.86
C GLU A 273 -15.95 3.27 -17.39
N ASP A 274 -15.66 3.28 -16.08
CA ASP A 274 -14.43 3.84 -15.50
C ASP A 274 -13.28 2.82 -15.63
N PRO A 275 -12.22 3.12 -16.42
CA PRO A 275 -11.11 2.19 -16.66
C PRO A 275 -10.41 1.76 -15.38
N ASP A 276 -10.32 2.64 -14.39
CA ASP A 276 -9.67 2.35 -13.11
C ASP A 276 -10.48 1.37 -12.25
N ILE A 277 -11.79 1.26 -12.49
CA ILE A 277 -12.72 0.35 -11.82
C ILE A 277 -12.92 -0.94 -12.62
N ALA A 278 -12.88 -0.83 -13.94
CA ALA A 278 -13.05 -1.95 -14.86
C ALA A 278 -11.81 -2.85 -14.94
N GLN A 279 -10.61 -2.29 -14.69
CA GLN A 279 -9.34 -3.02 -14.60
C GLN A 279 -9.03 -3.53 -13.18
N ASP A 280 -9.92 -3.32 -12.21
CA ASP A 280 -9.73 -3.78 -10.85
C ASP A 280 -10.08 -5.27 -10.74
N ASP A 281 -9.06 -6.11 -10.52
CA ASP A 281 -9.20 -7.55 -10.33
C ASP A 281 -9.83 -7.93 -8.97
N GLY A 282 -10.13 -6.95 -8.10
CA GLY A 282 -10.77 -7.16 -6.81
C GLY A 282 -12.24 -7.61 -6.89
N VAL A 283 -12.73 -8.22 -5.81
CA VAL A 283 -14.11 -8.70 -5.75
C VAL A 283 -15.07 -7.56 -5.39
N ARG A 284 -16.04 -7.31 -6.26
CA ARG A 284 -17.11 -6.33 -6.05
C ARG A 284 -18.12 -6.84 -5.02
N ILE A 285 -18.41 -6.03 -4.01
CA ILE A 285 -19.31 -6.38 -2.92
C ILE A 285 -20.66 -5.70 -3.12
N LYS A 286 -21.75 -6.45 -2.99
CA LYS A 286 -23.11 -5.89 -3.06
C LYS A 286 -23.49 -5.27 -1.72
N MET A 287 -23.73 -3.95 -1.74
CA MET A 287 -24.17 -3.16 -0.59
C MET A 287 -25.65 -3.37 -0.29
#